data_AF-A0A939W275-F1
#
_entry.id   AF-A0A939W275-F1
#
_cell.length_a   1.000
_cell.length_b   1.000
_cell.length_c   1.000
_cell.angle_alpha   90.00
_cell.angle_beta   90.00
_cell.angle_gamma   90.00
#
_symmetry.space_group_name_H-M   'P 1'
#
loop_
_entity.id
_entity.type
_entity.pdbx_description
1 polymer ?
#
loop_
_entity_poly.entity_id
_entity_poly.type
_entity_poly.pdbx_seq_one_letter_code
_entity_poly.pdbx_strand_id
1 'polypeptide(L)'
;LGLSREILDELPDEAAPIAAAFQFEKEHPELFDGKLQYECAVYFSEKTKTDSYFGACETGSTKDYRDLIRMLFAAGIRTETIFDFPENAEESPCVVMPSVILLSEAEKAAMKRYLAAGGTILRFGPDDPAQFPTRPEKDFESLKWLSGQSFDFYNPPDEWKDIEFGLWYDQARNPHDLLAMIRSKMRGDLPQVTASGFAVSVRENSIHLLALEYDLMIDKKLEAMRRQHSHVRLIREANPKNCAREIHCSVPVKKIYCPLGGSGRFKEGKIQLEGNPMYIIMEI
;
A
#
# COMPACT_ATOMS: atom_id res chain seq x y z
N LEU A 1 -25.53 -3.81 -14.10
CA LEU A 1 -24.88 -4.00 -15.42
C LEU A 1 -25.79 -3.67 -16.61
N GLY A 2 -27.11 -3.86 -16.52
CA GLY A 2 -28.01 -3.53 -17.64
C GLY A 2 -27.83 -4.45 -18.86
N LEU A 3 -27.28 -5.66 -18.64
CA LEU A 3 -27.13 -6.75 -19.61
C LEU A 3 -28.22 -7.81 -19.36
N SER A 4 -28.57 -8.59 -20.37
CA SER A 4 -29.50 -9.72 -20.20
C SER A 4 -28.85 -10.83 -19.37
N ARG A 5 -29.68 -11.69 -18.77
CA ARG A 5 -29.22 -12.79 -17.92
C ARG A 5 -28.34 -13.79 -18.68
N GLU A 6 -28.74 -14.13 -19.90
CA GLU A 6 -27.97 -15.00 -20.80
C GLU A 6 -26.54 -14.48 -21.04
N ILE A 7 -26.39 -13.17 -21.18
CA ILE A 7 -25.08 -12.52 -21.38
C ILE A 7 -24.27 -12.47 -20.08
N LEU A 8 -24.94 -12.25 -18.95
CA LEU A 8 -24.28 -12.28 -17.65
C LEU A 8 -23.71 -13.66 -17.32
N ASP A 9 -24.42 -14.73 -17.73
CA ASP A 9 -23.99 -16.11 -17.54
C ASP A 9 -22.79 -16.50 -18.45
N GLU A 10 -22.51 -15.74 -19.51
CA GLU A 10 -21.34 -15.91 -20.40
C GLU A 10 -20.10 -15.11 -19.96
N LEU A 11 -20.23 -14.20 -18.98
CA LEU A 11 -19.10 -13.44 -18.47
C LEU A 11 -18.13 -14.35 -17.69
N PRO A 12 -16.81 -14.12 -17.79
CA PRO A 12 -15.87 -14.82 -16.91
C PRO A 12 -16.23 -14.52 -15.45
N ASP A 13 -16.41 -15.59 -14.68
CA ASP A 13 -16.82 -15.49 -13.28
C ASP A 13 -15.74 -14.77 -12.48
N GLU A 14 -16.00 -13.52 -12.07
CA GLU A 14 -15.11 -12.74 -11.21
C GLU A 14 -14.77 -13.51 -9.91
N ALA A 15 -15.66 -14.41 -9.47
CA ALA A 15 -15.43 -15.24 -8.31
C ALA A 15 -14.38 -16.33 -8.56
N ALA A 16 -14.11 -16.77 -9.79
CA ALA A 16 -13.22 -17.92 -10.03
C ALA A 16 -11.75 -17.65 -9.69
N PRO A 17 -11.10 -16.54 -10.13
CA PRO A 17 -9.74 -16.20 -9.70
C PRO A 17 -9.66 -15.90 -8.20
N ILE A 18 -10.67 -15.23 -7.64
CA ILE A 18 -10.75 -14.93 -6.20
C ILE A 18 -10.87 -16.22 -5.39
N ALA A 19 -11.72 -17.15 -5.83
CA ALA A 19 -11.90 -18.46 -5.22
C ALA A 19 -10.64 -19.30 -5.32
N ALA A 20 -9.90 -19.25 -6.44
CA ALA A 20 -8.62 -19.93 -6.58
C ALA A 20 -7.59 -19.41 -5.58
N ALA A 21 -7.44 -18.09 -5.44
CA ALA A 21 -6.56 -17.50 -4.43
C ALA A 21 -7.00 -17.86 -3.00
N PHE A 22 -8.29 -17.72 -2.70
CA PHE A 22 -8.84 -18.04 -1.38
C PHE A 22 -8.68 -19.51 -1.00
N GLN A 23 -8.94 -20.42 -1.95
CA GLN A 23 -8.78 -21.85 -1.74
C GLN A 23 -7.30 -22.21 -1.56
N PHE A 24 -6.40 -21.57 -2.31
CA PHE A 24 -4.96 -21.71 -2.12
C PHE A 24 -4.53 -21.27 -0.72
N GLU A 25 -4.95 -20.09 -0.27
CA GLU A 25 -4.67 -19.59 1.09
C GLU A 25 -5.16 -20.55 2.18
N LYS A 26 -6.32 -21.15 1.97
CA LYS A 26 -6.90 -22.14 2.89
C LYS A 26 -6.14 -23.47 2.90
N GLU A 27 -5.59 -23.89 1.77
CA GLU A 27 -4.80 -25.11 1.64
C GLU A 27 -3.36 -24.94 2.16
N HIS A 28 -2.87 -23.70 2.18
CA HIS A 28 -1.50 -23.36 2.55
C HIS A 28 -1.42 -22.25 3.63
N PRO A 29 -2.09 -22.38 4.78
CA PRO A 29 -2.04 -21.37 5.84
C PRO A 29 -0.62 -21.15 6.38
N GLU A 30 0.23 -22.18 6.32
CA GLU A 30 1.64 -22.17 6.71
C GLU A 30 2.52 -21.26 5.84
N LEU A 31 1.99 -20.64 4.78
CA LEU A 31 2.70 -19.65 3.98
C LEU A 31 2.39 -18.21 4.41
N PHE A 32 1.44 -18.01 5.33
CA PHE A 32 0.91 -16.69 5.72
C PHE A 32 1.07 -16.37 7.22
N ASP A 33 1.49 -17.34 8.02
CA ASP A 33 1.61 -17.23 9.48
C ASP A 33 2.89 -16.53 9.97
N GLY A 34 3.93 -16.43 9.14
CA GLY A 34 5.20 -15.82 9.54
C GLY A 34 5.11 -14.30 9.68
N LYS A 35 5.94 -13.76 10.58
CA LYS A 35 6.01 -12.32 10.82
C LYS A 35 6.53 -11.59 9.59
N LEU A 36 5.87 -10.49 9.23
CA LEU A 36 6.30 -9.60 8.15
C LEU A 36 7.65 -8.94 8.49
N GLN A 37 8.55 -8.97 7.52
CA GLN A 37 9.85 -8.32 7.56
C GLN A 37 9.83 -7.13 6.60
N TYR A 38 9.93 -5.93 7.18
CA TYR A 38 9.83 -4.67 6.46
C TYR A 38 10.96 -3.72 6.86
N GLU A 39 11.30 -2.80 5.95
CA GLU A 39 12.41 -1.87 6.09
C GLU A 39 12.00 -0.56 6.75
N CYS A 40 10.75 -0.15 6.51
CA CYS A 40 10.13 1.01 7.15
C CYS A 40 8.66 0.75 7.43
N ALA A 41 8.13 1.41 8.44
CA ALA A 41 6.70 1.44 8.69
C ALA A 41 6.09 2.72 8.11
N VAL A 42 4.85 2.65 7.62
CA VAL A 42 4.05 3.80 7.20
C VAL A 42 2.88 3.94 8.17
N TYR A 43 2.86 5.04 8.92
CA TYR A 43 1.80 5.30 9.88
C TYR A 43 0.56 5.81 9.18
N PHE A 44 -0.56 5.12 9.37
CA PHE A 44 -1.86 5.54 8.88
C PHE A 44 -2.73 6.05 10.02
N SER A 45 -2.86 7.38 10.12
CA SER A 45 -3.64 8.01 11.18
C SER A 45 -5.13 7.81 10.95
N GLU A 46 -5.74 6.94 11.76
CA GLU A 46 -7.19 6.78 11.80
C GLU A 46 -7.88 8.09 12.17
N LYS A 47 -7.33 8.81 13.16
CA LYS A 47 -7.88 10.10 13.59
C LYS A 47 -7.88 11.14 12.49
N THR A 48 -6.80 11.24 11.71
CA THR A 48 -6.78 12.12 10.53
C THR A 48 -7.85 11.69 9.54
N LYS A 49 -7.99 10.39 9.25
CA LYS A 49 -9.00 9.86 8.32
C LYS A 49 -10.43 10.16 8.77
N THR A 50 -10.76 9.94 10.03
CA THR A 50 -12.14 10.00 10.54
C THR A 50 -12.55 11.40 10.99
N ASP A 51 -11.63 12.15 11.61
CA ASP A 51 -11.95 13.39 12.33
C ASP A 51 -11.51 14.63 11.56
N SER A 52 -11.14 14.48 10.28
CA SER A 52 -10.83 15.63 9.42
C SER A 52 -11.44 15.50 8.04
N TYR A 53 -11.90 16.63 7.50
CA TYR A 53 -12.33 16.72 6.10
C TYR A 53 -11.21 16.31 5.13
N PHE A 54 -9.98 16.73 5.41
CA PHE A 54 -8.81 16.32 4.64
C PHE A 54 -8.62 14.80 4.59
N GLY A 55 -8.91 14.09 5.68
CA GLY A 55 -8.84 12.63 5.71
C GLY A 55 -9.96 11.94 4.94
N ALA A 56 -11.16 12.52 4.95
CA ALA A 56 -12.31 12.03 4.21
C ALA A 56 -12.27 12.33 2.70
N CYS A 57 -11.41 13.25 2.26
CA CYS A 57 -11.26 13.60 0.84
C CYS A 57 -10.45 12.57 0.07
N GLU A 58 -10.93 12.20 -1.12
CA GLU A 58 -10.18 11.32 -2.05
C GLU A 58 -8.84 11.92 -2.49
N THR A 59 -8.68 13.25 -2.41
CA THR A 59 -7.47 13.99 -2.76
C THR A 59 -6.63 14.39 -1.54
N GLY A 60 -7.04 14.00 -0.33
CA GLY A 60 -6.36 14.35 0.91
C GLY A 60 -5.43 13.25 1.44
N SER A 61 -5.49 12.94 2.74
CA SER A 61 -4.50 12.05 3.39
C SER A 61 -4.46 10.64 2.79
N THR A 62 -5.61 10.11 2.40
CA THR A 62 -5.72 8.77 1.79
C THR A 62 -5.00 8.69 0.44
N LYS A 63 -5.00 9.78 -0.35
CA LYS A 63 -4.22 9.86 -1.58
C LYS A 63 -2.73 9.87 -1.28
N ASP A 64 -2.28 10.67 -0.32
CA ASP A 64 -0.86 10.79 0.02
C ASP A 64 -0.30 9.48 0.54
N TYR A 65 -1.06 8.80 1.41
CA TYR A 65 -0.74 7.44 1.83
C TYR A 65 -0.62 6.47 0.64
N ARG A 66 -1.63 6.42 -0.24
CA ARG A 66 -1.62 5.51 -1.41
C ARG A 66 -0.45 5.78 -2.34
N ASP A 67 -0.16 7.05 -2.60
CA ASP A 67 0.91 7.45 -3.50
C ASP A 67 2.29 7.15 -2.89
N LEU A 68 2.45 7.33 -1.57
CA LEU A 68 3.63 6.88 -0.83
C LEU A 68 3.81 5.36 -0.95
N ILE A 69 2.79 4.56 -0.64
CA ILE A 69 2.89 3.09 -0.70
C ILE A 69 3.29 2.63 -2.11
N ARG A 70 2.68 3.22 -3.15
CA ARG A 70 3.06 2.94 -4.55
C ARG A 70 4.50 3.32 -4.85
N MET A 71 4.95 4.48 -4.39
CA MET A 71 6.34 4.93 -4.55
C MET A 71 7.32 3.97 -3.87
N LEU A 72 7.02 3.54 -2.65
CA LEU A 72 7.85 2.59 -1.90
C LEU A 72 7.95 1.25 -2.63
N PHE A 73 6.83 0.67 -3.05
CA PHE A 73 6.84 -0.59 -3.80
C PHE A 73 7.56 -0.47 -5.15
N ALA A 74 7.35 0.61 -5.90
CA ALA A 74 8.08 0.85 -7.14
C ALA A 74 9.58 1.03 -6.91
N ALA A 75 9.99 1.57 -5.76
CA ALA A 75 11.38 1.71 -5.34
C ALA A 75 11.99 0.42 -4.75
N GLY A 76 11.20 -0.68 -4.67
CA GLY A 76 11.62 -1.96 -4.07
C GLY A 76 11.72 -1.92 -2.54
N ILE A 77 11.10 -0.93 -1.90
CA ILE A 77 11.12 -0.75 -0.45
C ILE A 77 9.99 -1.55 0.18
N ARG A 78 10.32 -2.45 1.10
CA ARG A 78 9.35 -3.23 1.87
C ARG A 78 8.82 -2.39 3.00
N THR A 79 7.50 -2.25 3.04
CA THR A 79 6.83 -1.41 4.03
C THR A 79 5.68 -2.16 4.67
N GLU A 80 5.42 -1.83 5.94
CA GLU A 80 4.23 -2.25 6.67
C GLU A 80 3.39 -1.04 7.04
N THR A 81 2.07 -1.17 6.99
CA THR A 81 1.17 -0.12 7.46
C THR A 81 0.89 -0.33 8.94
N ILE A 82 1.23 0.67 9.75
CA ILE A 82 1.04 0.62 11.20
C ILE A 82 -0.03 1.61 11.63
N PHE A 83 -0.74 1.26 12.69
CA PHE A 83 -1.73 2.11 13.35
C PHE A 83 -1.27 2.53 14.75
N ASP A 84 -0.27 1.84 15.29
CA ASP A 84 0.38 2.14 16.56
C ASP A 84 1.88 2.36 16.32
N PHE A 85 2.48 3.27 17.06
CA PHE A 85 3.92 3.49 16.98
C PHE A 85 4.68 2.28 17.56
N PRO A 86 5.79 1.85 16.92
CA PRO A 86 6.66 0.81 17.45
C PRO A 86 7.21 1.19 18.82
N GLU A 87 7.62 0.20 19.61
CA GLU A 87 8.18 0.47 20.94
C GLU A 87 9.57 1.11 20.86
N ASN A 88 10.35 0.76 19.82
CA ASN A 88 11.75 1.19 19.68
C ASN A 88 12.28 1.06 18.24
N ALA A 89 13.51 1.56 18.02
CA ALA A 89 14.18 1.52 16.73
C ALA A 89 14.60 0.12 16.26
N GLU A 90 14.64 -0.88 17.15
CA GLU A 90 14.92 -2.30 16.83
C GLU A 90 13.70 -3.02 16.26
N GLU A 91 12.50 -2.56 16.58
CA GLU A 91 11.27 -3.05 15.92
C GLU A 91 11.13 -2.45 14.52
N SER A 92 11.29 -1.13 14.40
CA SER A 92 11.30 -0.43 13.12
C SER A 92 12.23 0.77 13.21
N PRO A 93 13.26 0.89 12.35
CA PRO A 93 14.22 1.99 12.44
C PRO A 93 13.60 3.33 11.98
N CYS A 94 12.54 3.28 11.18
CA CYS A 94 11.96 4.45 10.54
C CYS A 94 10.45 4.30 10.36
N VAL A 95 9.71 5.32 10.80
CA VAL A 95 8.27 5.48 10.57
C VAL A 95 8.05 6.67 9.64
N VAL A 96 7.32 6.47 8.55
CA VAL A 96 6.94 7.53 7.61
C VAL A 96 5.49 7.93 7.89
N MET A 97 5.25 9.24 8.03
CA MET A 97 3.93 9.80 8.36
C MET A 97 3.45 10.71 7.20
N PRO A 98 2.76 10.17 6.18
CA PRO A 98 2.23 10.95 5.08
C PRO A 98 0.98 11.73 5.50
N SER A 99 1.08 13.05 5.49
CA SER A 99 -0.02 14.00 5.66
C SER A 99 -0.90 13.76 6.90
N VAL A 100 -0.25 13.39 8.00
CA VAL A 100 -0.91 13.23 9.31
C VAL A 100 -1.07 14.60 9.95
N ILE A 101 -2.31 15.05 10.14
CA ILE A 101 -2.63 16.38 10.70
C ILE A 101 -3.25 16.29 12.10
N LEU A 102 -3.89 15.17 12.44
CA LEU A 102 -4.48 14.92 13.75
C LEU A 102 -3.83 13.70 14.40
N LEU A 103 -3.47 13.86 15.68
CA LEU A 103 -3.07 12.80 16.60
C LEU A 103 -3.76 13.07 17.94
N SER A 104 -4.27 12.03 18.56
CA SER A 104 -4.71 12.03 19.96
C SER A 104 -3.52 12.20 20.90
N GLU A 105 -3.80 12.54 22.16
CA GLU A 105 -2.75 12.65 23.18
C GLU A 105 -2.03 11.31 23.42
N ALA A 106 -2.75 10.19 23.30
CA ALA A 106 -2.16 8.86 23.39
C ALA A 106 -1.19 8.58 22.22
N GLU A 107 -1.60 8.89 20.99
CA GLU A 107 -0.75 8.75 19.80
C GLU A 107 0.49 9.66 19.89
N LYS A 108 0.33 10.92 20.32
CA LYS A 108 1.45 11.84 20.55
C LYS A 108 2.42 11.31 21.62
N ALA A 109 1.89 10.75 22.71
CA ALA A 109 2.72 10.17 23.77
C ALA A 109 3.46 8.91 23.27
N ALA A 110 2.83 8.07 22.45
CA ALA A 110 3.47 6.92 21.83
C ALA A 110 4.58 7.34 20.85
N MET A 111 4.30 8.31 19.97
CA MET A 111 5.26 8.92 19.06
C MET A 111 6.52 9.40 19.80
N LYS A 112 6.33 10.15 20.89
CA LYS A 112 7.45 10.66 21.71
C LYS A 112 8.26 9.56 22.37
N ARG A 113 7.61 8.49 22.86
CA ARG A 113 8.31 7.33 23.43
C ARG A 113 9.16 6.63 22.38
N TYR A 114 8.63 6.42 21.17
CA TYR A 114 9.36 5.83 20.06
C TYR A 114 10.60 6.66 19.67
N LEU A 115 10.45 7.99 19.55
CA LEU A 115 11.58 8.90 19.29
C LEU A 115 12.64 8.84 20.40
N ALA A 116 12.22 8.83 21.67
CA ALA A 116 13.12 8.72 22.82
C ALA A 116 13.85 7.36 22.86
N ALA A 117 13.25 6.31 22.29
CA ALA A 117 13.85 4.98 22.14
C ALA A 117 14.75 4.86 20.89
N GLY A 118 15.16 5.98 20.29
CA GLY A 118 16.08 6.05 19.15
C GLY A 118 15.41 5.91 17.78
N GLY A 119 14.07 5.84 17.74
CA GLY A 119 13.30 5.78 16.51
C GLY A 119 13.46 7.03 15.65
N THR A 120 13.30 6.89 14.34
CA THR A 120 13.23 8.03 13.41
C THR A 120 11.81 8.15 12.84
N ILE A 121 11.31 9.38 12.73
CA ILE A 121 10.04 9.70 12.08
C ILE A 121 10.31 10.64 10.91
N LEU A 122 9.85 10.25 9.72
CA LEU A 122 9.84 11.08 8.52
C LEU A 122 8.41 11.53 8.24
N ARG A 123 8.05 12.72 8.70
CA ARG A 123 6.72 13.29 8.50
C ARG A 123 6.73 14.23 7.30
N PHE A 124 5.71 14.12 6.46
CA PHE A 124 5.49 15.10 5.41
C PHE A 124 4.01 15.37 5.18
N GLY A 125 3.68 16.32 4.33
CA GLY A 125 2.29 16.65 4.01
C GLY A 125 1.92 18.08 4.39
N PRO A 126 0.70 18.51 4.00
CA PRO A 126 0.50 19.86 3.55
C PRO A 126 0.73 20.88 4.66
N ASP A 127 1.40 21.94 4.24
CA ASP A 127 1.71 23.13 5.00
C ASP A 127 0.51 23.78 5.69
N ASP A 128 -0.63 23.80 4.99
CA ASP A 128 -1.83 24.46 5.46
C ASP A 128 -3.08 23.60 5.23
N PRO A 129 -3.56 22.88 6.27
CA PRO A 129 -4.84 22.19 6.23
C PRO A 129 -6.03 23.12 5.97
N ALA A 130 -5.92 24.42 6.23
CA ALA A 130 -6.98 25.41 6.03
C ALA A 130 -7.22 25.76 4.55
N GLN A 131 -6.31 25.38 3.64
CA GLN A 131 -6.56 25.44 2.20
C GLN A 131 -7.55 24.39 1.72
N PHE A 132 -7.80 23.35 2.52
CA PHE A 132 -8.84 22.38 2.22
C PHE A 132 -10.20 22.91 2.69
N PRO A 133 -11.25 22.80 1.84
CA PRO A 133 -12.55 23.37 2.17
C PRO A 133 -13.06 22.89 3.53
N THR A 134 -13.45 23.80 4.40
CA THR A 134 -14.01 23.46 5.73
C THR A 134 -15.39 22.83 5.66
N ARG A 135 -16.04 22.86 4.48
CA ARG A 135 -17.34 22.25 4.20
C ARG A 135 -17.38 21.68 2.76
N PRO A 136 -18.09 20.57 2.54
CA PRO A 136 -18.20 19.89 1.24
C PRO A 136 -18.99 20.65 0.16
N GLU A 137 -19.34 21.92 0.36
CA GLU A 137 -20.30 22.68 -0.46
C GLU A 137 -19.82 22.99 -1.90
N LYS A 138 -18.65 22.51 -2.33
CA LYS A 138 -18.11 22.78 -3.68
C LYS A 138 -18.09 21.58 -4.64
N ASP A 139 -18.44 20.36 -4.22
CA ASP A 139 -18.58 19.22 -5.14
C ASP A 139 -19.68 18.24 -4.66
N PHE A 140 -20.88 18.37 -5.25
CA PHE A 140 -22.14 18.23 -4.49
C PHE A 140 -22.84 16.86 -4.54
N GLU A 141 -22.38 15.89 -5.32
CA GLU A 141 -23.11 14.61 -5.46
C GLU A 141 -22.51 13.42 -4.70
N SER A 142 -21.19 13.33 -4.56
CA SER A 142 -20.53 12.18 -3.90
C SER A 142 -20.32 12.35 -2.38
N LEU A 143 -20.46 13.57 -1.84
CA LEU A 143 -20.08 13.90 -0.45
C LEU A 143 -21.26 14.27 0.46
N LYS A 144 -22.52 13.96 0.10
CA LYS A 144 -23.70 14.27 0.92
C LYS A 144 -23.68 13.68 2.33
N TRP A 145 -22.94 12.59 2.55
CA TRP A 145 -22.77 12.00 3.88
C TRP A 145 -21.82 12.83 4.77
N LEU A 146 -20.92 13.64 4.18
CA LEU A 146 -19.99 14.53 4.88
C LEU A 146 -20.64 15.85 5.30
N SER A 147 -21.67 16.33 4.57
CA SER A 147 -22.32 17.62 4.88
C SER A 147 -23.10 17.65 6.20
N GLY A 148 -23.38 16.48 6.79
CA GLY A 148 -24.01 16.36 8.10
C GLY A 148 -23.02 16.25 9.27
N GLN A 149 -21.72 16.17 9.00
CA GLN A 149 -20.68 16.03 10.03
C GLN A 149 -20.05 17.39 10.32
N SER A 150 -19.98 17.75 11.60
CA SER A 150 -19.20 18.90 12.06
C SER A 150 -17.78 18.41 12.33
N PHE A 151 -16.81 18.95 11.60
CA PHE A 151 -15.39 18.76 11.89
C PHE A 151 -14.90 19.94 12.71
N ASP A 152 -14.13 19.68 13.76
CA ASP A 152 -13.48 20.74 14.53
C ASP A 152 -12.47 21.46 13.62
N PHE A 153 -12.44 22.79 13.72
CA PHE A 153 -11.48 23.60 12.98
C PHE A 153 -10.07 23.31 13.50
N TYR A 154 -9.18 22.85 12.62
CA TYR A 154 -7.76 22.72 12.96
C TYR A 154 -7.12 24.11 12.98
N ASN A 155 -6.88 24.63 14.17
CA ASN A 155 -6.11 25.86 14.35
C ASN A 155 -4.64 25.47 14.63
N PRO A 156 -3.70 25.66 13.68
CA PRO A 156 -2.30 25.39 13.96
C PRO A 156 -1.82 26.32 15.08
N PRO A 157 -1.19 25.80 16.15
CA PRO A 157 -0.65 26.66 17.18
C PRO A 157 0.54 27.47 16.64
N ASP A 158 0.54 28.78 16.86
CA ASP A 158 1.61 29.75 16.53
C ASP A 158 2.89 29.58 17.39
N GLU A 159 3.03 28.44 18.07
CA GLU A 159 4.11 28.21 19.03
C GLU A 159 5.39 27.73 18.34
N TRP A 160 6.51 28.36 18.69
CA TRP A 160 7.84 27.81 18.46
C TRP A 160 7.92 26.42 19.10
N LYS A 161 8.26 25.40 18.29
CA LYS A 161 8.45 24.03 18.76
C LYS A 161 9.93 23.69 18.76
N ASP A 162 10.40 23.14 19.87
CA ASP A 162 11.75 22.59 19.96
C ASP A 162 11.94 21.46 18.94
N ILE A 163 13.15 21.35 18.40
CA ILE A 163 13.50 20.27 17.46
C ILE A 163 13.56 18.97 18.24
N GLU A 164 12.61 18.06 18.00
CA GLU A 164 12.66 16.70 18.54
C GLU A 164 13.69 15.88 17.76
N PHE A 165 14.71 15.34 18.45
CA PHE A 165 15.72 14.49 17.82
C PHE A 165 15.06 13.25 17.19
N GLY A 166 15.43 12.94 15.94
CA GLY A 166 14.84 11.84 15.18
C GLY A 166 13.54 12.19 14.45
N LEU A 167 12.94 13.36 14.70
CA LEU A 167 11.79 13.86 13.95
C LEU A 167 12.25 14.74 12.80
N TRP A 168 11.95 14.33 11.58
CA TRP A 168 12.09 15.14 10.39
C TRP A 168 10.72 15.53 9.84
N TYR A 169 10.61 16.76 9.36
CA TYR A 169 9.36 17.31 8.84
C TYR A 169 9.60 18.10 7.55
N ASP A 170 8.78 17.83 6.54
CA ASP A 170 8.70 18.61 5.29
C ASP A 170 7.24 18.89 4.95
N GLN A 171 6.92 20.13 4.64
CA GLN A 171 5.56 20.56 4.34
C GLN A 171 5.09 20.16 2.94
N ALA A 172 6.02 19.75 2.07
CA ALA A 172 5.71 19.25 0.75
C ALA A 172 5.02 17.87 0.83
N ARG A 173 3.96 17.70 0.04
CA ARG A 173 3.28 16.40 -0.12
C ARG A 173 4.13 15.34 -0.83
N ASN A 174 5.24 15.74 -1.46
CA ASN A 174 6.17 14.85 -2.14
C ASN A 174 7.62 15.35 -1.96
N PRO A 175 8.26 15.05 -0.82
CA PRO A 175 9.62 15.48 -0.56
C PRO A 175 10.61 14.76 -1.49
N HIS A 176 11.49 15.52 -2.14
CA HIS A 176 12.40 15.01 -3.17
C HIS A 176 13.34 13.91 -2.64
N ASP A 177 13.83 14.06 -1.40
CA ASP A 177 14.86 13.16 -0.85
C ASP A 177 14.32 12.03 0.02
N LEU A 178 12.98 11.87 0.10
CA LEU A 178 12.33 10.91 0.99
C LEU A 178 12.88 9.47 0.83
N LEU A 179 12.99 8.99 -0.41
CA LEU A 179 13.50 7.64 -0.68
C LEU A 179 14.95 7.46 -0.23
N ALA A 180 15.79 8.47 -0.43
CA ALA A 180 17.18 8.43 0.00
C ALA A 180 17.28 8.44 1.54
N MET A 181 16.45 9.23 2.20
CA MET A 181 16.35 9.27 3.65
C MET A 181 15.92 7.92 4.21
N ILE A 182 14.86 7.30 3.68
CA ILE A 182 14.40 5.97 4.12
C ILE A 182 15.53 4.95 3.94
N ARG A 183 16.16 4.90 2.76
CA ARG A 183 17.28 3.98 2.48
C ARG A 183 18.45 4.14 3.45
N SER A 184 18.75 5.35 3.89
CA SER A 184 19.81 5.61 4.88
C SER A 184 19.51 5.02 6.28
N LYS A 185 18.25 4.68 6.56
CA LYS A 185 17.78 4.12 7.83
C LYS A 185 17.48 2.63 7.76
N MET A 186 17.50 2.04 6.56
CA MET A 186 17.23 0.62 6.39
C MET A 186 18.34 -0.23 7.00
N ARG A 187 17.95 -1.40 7.51
CA ARG A 187 18.89 -2.41 7.98
C ARG A 187 19.27 -3.33 6.84
N GLY A 188 20.53 -3.78 6.84
CA GLY A 188 21.07 -4.70 5.83
C GLY A 188 20.91 -6.18 6.15
N ASP A 189 20.22 -6.52 7.25
CA ASP A 189 20.03 -7.88 7.75
C ASP A 189 18.84 -8.62 7.12
N LEU A 190 17.94 -7.89 6.46
CA LEU A 190 16.77 -8.48 5.83
C LEU A 190 17.11 -9.22 4.51
N PRO A 191 16.41 -10.32 4.19
CA PRO A 191 16.56 -11.03 2.92
C PRO A 191 16.47 -10.09 1.72
N GLN A 192 17.40 -10.22 0.78
CA GLN A 192 17.42 -9.42 -0.44
C GLN A 192 16.64 -10.13 -1.54
N VAL A 193 15.70 -9.42 -2.16
CA VAL A 193 14.87 -9.93 -3.24
C VAL A 193 14.87 -8.92 -4.38
N THR A 194 15.35 -9.34 -5.56
CA THR A 194 15.31 -8.52 -6.78
C THR A 194 14.20 -9.01 -7.69
N ALA A 195 13.11 -8.25 -7.73
CA ALA A 195 11.89 -8.57 -8.45
C ALA A 195 11.24 -7.32 -9.09
N SER A 196 11.89 -6.72 -10.09
CA SER A 196 11.38 -5.50 -10.73
C SER A 196 9.96 -5.69 -11.28
N GLY A 197 9.09 -4.71 -11.07
CA GLY A 197 7.68 -4.76 -11.47
C GLY A 197 6.75 -5.48 -10.49
N PHE A 198 7.29 -6.03 -9.39
CA PHE A 198 6.52 -6.64 -8.31
C PHE A 198 6.61 -5.83 -7.02
N ALA A 199 5.50 -5.75 -6.28
CA ALA A 199 5.51 -5.47 -4.85
C ALA A 199 6.07 -6.70 -4.15
N VAL A 200 7.04 -6.51 -3.27
CA VAL A 200 7.68 -7.60 -2.52
C VAL A 200 7.24 -7.50 -1.07
N SER A 201 6.75 -8.61 -0.53
CA SER A 201 6.54 -8.81 0.90
C SER A 201 7.33 -10.04 1.34
N VAL A 202 8.06 -9.91 2.44
CA VAL A 202 8.87 -10.99 3.00
C VAL A 202 8.34 -11.31 4.38
N ARG A 203 8.18 -12.60 4.65
CA ARG A 203 7.84 -13.17 5.94
C ARG A 203 8.98 -14.10 6.36
N GLU A 204 8.95 -14.54 7.61
CA GLU A 204 9.94 -15.48 8.15
C GLU A 204 10.00 -16.83 7.40
N ASN A 205 8.90 -17.23 6.78
CA ASN A 205 8.70 -18.53 6.13
C ASN A 205 8.36 -18.44 4.64
N SER A 206 8.10 -17.24 4.11
CA SER A 206 7.69 -17.07 2.72
C SER A 206 8.01 -15.69 2.15
N ILE A 207 8.07 -15.60 0.83
CA ILE A 207 8.20 -14.35 0.08
C ILE A 207 7.04 -14.26 -0.91
N HIS A 208 6.35 -13.14 -0.91
CA HIS A 208 5.17 -12.87 -1.70
C HIS A 208 5.48 -11.77 -2.70
N LEU A 209 5.22 -12.03 -3.98
CA LEU A 209 5.42 -11.08 -5.08
C LEU A 209 4.09 -10.85 -5.78
N LEU A 210 3.64 -9.59 -5.82
CA LEU A 210 2.42 -9.20 -6.51
C LEU A 210 2.76 -8.21 -7.63
N ALA A 211 2.32 -8.47 -8.86
CA ALA A 211 2.59 -7.55 -9.96
C ALA A 211 1.98 -6.16 -9.69
N LEU A 212 2.74 -5.09 -9.97
CA LEU A 212 2.33 -3.71 -9.71
C LEU A 212 1.44 -3.13 -10.80
N GLU A 213 1.66 -3.55 -12.04
CA GLU A 213 0.99 -3.02 -13.22
C GLU A 213 0.42 -4.16 -14.06
N TYR A 214 -0.73 -3.89 -14.68
CA TYR A 214 -1.44 -4.85 -15.50
C TYR A 214 -1.91 -4.18 -16.80
N ASP A 215 -1.70 -4.85 -17.92
CA ASP A 215 -2.43 -4.55 -19.15
C ASP A 215 -3.80 -5.25 -19.07
N LEU A 216 -4.85 -4.44 -19.04
CA LEU A 216 -6.23 -4.90 -18.92
C LEU A 216 -6.85 -4.99 -20.31
N MET A 217 -7.37 -6.17 -20.66
CA MET A 217 -8.20 -6.34 -21.86
C MET A 217 -9.66 -6.15 -21.48
N ILE A 218 -10.28 -5.07 -21.97
CA ILE A 218 -11.69 -4.79 -21.76
C ILE A 218 -12.51 -5.44 -22.86
N ASP A 219 -13.63 -6.07 -22.51
CA ASP A 219 -14.57 -6.56 -23.51
C ASP A 219 -15.37 -5.41 -24.15
N LYS A 220 -14.87 -4.91 -25.28
CA LYS A 220 -15.47 -3.79 -25.99
C LYS A 220 -16.90 -4.06 -26.48
N LYS A 221 -17.23 -5.32 -26.78
CA LYS A 221 -18.56 -5.69 -27.28
C LYS A 221 -19.57 -5.63 -26.15
N LEU A 222 -19.25 -6.22 -25.01
CA LEU A 222 -20.07 -6.18 -23.81
C LEU A 222 -20.20 -4.76 -23.23
N GLU A 223 -19.13 -3.97 -23.27
CA GLU A 223 -19.21 -2.56 -22.86
C GLU A 223 -20.11 -1.73 -23.76
N ALA A 224 -20.11 -1.96 -25.08
CA ALA A 224 -21.01 -1.28 -26.00
C ALA A 224 -22.49 -1.64 -25.79
N MET A 225 -22.78 -2.80 -25.18
CA MET A 225 -24.14 -3.28 -24.91
C MET A 225 -24.71 -2.78 -23.57
N ARG A 226 -23.87 -2.24 -22.69
CA ARG A 226 -24.30 -1.72 -21.40
C ARG A 226 -25.16 -0.47 -21.57
N ARG A 227 -26.39 -0.55 -21.06
CA ARG A 227 -27.33 0.58 -21.05
C ARG A 227 -27.11 1.57 -19.91
N GLN A 228 -26.29 1.19 -18.93
CA GLN A 228 -25.88 2.03 -17.80
C GLN A 228 -24.36 2.08 -17.75
N HIS A 229 -23.78 3.28 -17.81
CA HIS A 229 -22.36 3.47 -17.56
C HIS A 229 -22.09 3.29 -16.07
N SER A 230 -21.67 2.09 -15.68
CA SER A 230 -21.08 1.82 -14.38
C SER A 230 -19.59 2.14 -14.42
N HIS A 231 -19.02 2.61 -13.31
CA HIS A 231 -17.56 2.76 -13.17
C HIS A 231 -16.80 1.42 -13.20
N VAL A 232 -17.51 0.29 -13.08
CA VAL A 232 -16.94 -1.06 -13.16
C VAL A 232 -16.68 -1.42 -14.62
N ARG A 233 -15.42 -1.66 -15.02
CA ARG A 233 -15.08 -2.11 -16.37
C ARG A 233 -15.20 -3.63 -16.47
N LEU A 234 -15.77 -4.15 -17.55
CA LEU A 234 -15.81 -5.58 -17.86
C LEU A 234 -14.45 -6.03 -18.39
N ILE A 235 -13.59 -6.45 -17.46
CA ILE A 235 -12.24 -6.94 -17.74
C ILE A 235 -12.33 -8.42 -18.12
N ARG A 236 -11.77 -8.76 -19.27
CA ARG A 236 -11.68 -10.13 -19.77
C ARG A 236 -10.38 -10.80 -19.34
N GLU A 237 -9.29 -10.06 -19.38
CA GLU A 237 -7.94 -10.53 -19.03
C GLU A 237 -7.15 -9.43 -18.35
N ALA A 238 -6.29 -9.82 -17.41
CA ALA A 238 -5.30 -8.95 -16.78
C ALA A 238 -3.93 -9.61 -16.91
N ASN A 239 -3.00 -8.96 -17.61
CA ASN A 239 -1.66 -9.48 -17.82
C ASN A 239 -0.63 -8.60 -17.10
N PRO A 240 0.22 -9.17 -16.21
CA PRO A 240 1.29 -8.43 -15.57
C PRO A 240 2.18 -7.71 -16.59
N LYS A 241 2.48 -6.45 -16.31
CA LYS A 241 3.29 -5.59 -17.16
C LYS A 241 4.59 -5.23 -16.45
N ASN A 242 5.67 -5.03 -17.22
CA ASN A 242 6.97 -4.56 -16.73
C ASN A 242 7.58 -5.44 -15.62
N CYS A 243 7.12 -6.69 -15.53
CA CYS A 243 7.57 -7.65 -14.54
C CYS A 243 8.83 -8.38 -15.01
N ALA A 244 9.82 -8.48 -14.13
CA ALA A 244 11.04 -9.25 -14.38
C ALA A 244 10.69 -10.73 -14.63
N ARG A 245 11.38 -11.35 -15.58
CA ARG A 245 11.25 -12.79 -15.87
C ARG A 245 12.16 -13.65 -15.01
N GLU A 246 13.17 -13.03 -14.41
CA GLU A 246 14.11 -13.67 -13.50
C GLU A 246 14.05 -12.97 -12.15
N ILE A 247 13.82 -13.76 -11.09
CA ILE A 247 13.83 -13.29 -9.71
C ILE A 247 15.08 -13.81 -9.02
N HIS A 248 15.73 -12.94 -8.25
CA HIS A 248 16.85 -13.29 -7.40
C HIS A 248 16.47 -13.13 -5.93
N CYS A 249 16.86 -14.11 -5.11
CA CYS A 249 16.65 -14.11 -3.66
C CYS A 249 17.95 -14.49 -2.97
N SER A 250 18.29 -13.80 -1.88
CA SER A 250 19.47 -14.12 -1.07
C SER A 250 19.28 -15.32 -0.15
N VAL A 251 18.03 -15.78 0.01
CA VAL A 251 17.66 -16.92 0.84
C VAL A 251 17.30 -18.13 -0.04
N PRO A 252 17.58 -19.36 0.42
CA PRO A 252 17.15 -20.57 -0.29
C PRO A 252 15.63 -20.62 -0.43
N VAL A 253 15.15 -20.97 -1.63
CA VAL A 253 13.71 -21.18 -1.88
C VAL A 253 13.46 -22.67 -2.02
N LYS A 254 12.58 -23.21 -1.17
CA LYS A 254 12.18 -24.63 -1.15
C LYS A 254 11.19 -24.95 -2.26
N LYS A 255 10.18 -24.08 -2.43
CA LYS A 255 9.08 -24.29 -3.37
C LYS A 255 8.51 -22.96 -3.87
N ILE A 256 8.00 -22.99 -5.09
CA ILE A 256 7.43 -21.83 -5.77
C ILE A 256 5.98 -22.15 -6.14
N TYR A 257 5.09 -21.23 -5.83
CA TYR A 257 3.67 -21.29 -6.12
C TYR A 257 3.27 -20.08 -6.97
N CYS A 258 2.41 -20.30 -7.96
CA CYS A 258 1.84 -19.24 -8.79
C CYS A 258 0.31 -19.40 -8.81
N PRO A 259 -0.39 -19.08 -7.69
CA PRO A 259 -1.83 -19.33 -7.56
C PRO A 259 -2.68 -18.53 -8.57
N LEU A 260 -2.15 -17.41 -9.08
CA LEU A 260 -2.83 -16.55 -10.04
C LEU A 260 -2.06 -16.48 -11.37
N GLY A 261 -2.00 -17.63 -12.06
CA GLY A 261 -1.49 -17.76 -13.42
C GLY A 261 0.02 -17.98 -13.51
N GLY A 262 0.48 -18.37 -14.71
CA GLY A 262 1.89 -18.63 -15.00
C GLY A 262 2.48 -19.80 -14.22
N SER A 263 3.82 -19.86 -14.19
CA SER A 263 4.58 -20.82 -13.39
C SER A 263 5.96 -20.27 -13.07
N GLY A 264 6.59 -20.78 -12.01
CA GLY A 264 7.95 -20.44 -11.63
C GLY A 264 8.77 -21.69 -11.38
N ARG A 265 10.03 -21.69 -11.81
CA ARG A 265 10.97 -22.79 -11.55
C ARG A 265 12.36 -22.29 -11.21
N PHE A 266 13.07 -23.04 -10.38
CA PHE A 266 14.47 -22.75 -10.10
C PHE A 266 15.36 -23.23 -11.26
N LYS A 267 16.22 -22.35 -11.78
CA LYS A 267 17.21 -22.67 -12.81
C LYS A 267 18.45 -21.81 -12.61
N GLU A 268 19.63 -22.43 -12.55
CA GLU A 268 20.94 -21.74 -12.53
C GLU A 268 21.08 -20.68 -11.41
N GLY A 269 20.58 -20.98 -10.20
CA GLY A 269 20.69 -20.06 -9.06
C GLY A 269 19.66 -18.92 -9.07
N LYS A 270 18.69 -18.95 -9.98
CA LYS A 270 17.63 -17.95 -10.13
C LYS A 270 16.27 -18.61 -10.26
N ILE A 271 15.22 -17.81 -10.08
CA ILE A 271 13.85 -18.24 -10.30
C ILE A 271 13.38 -17.69 -11.64
N GLN A 272 13.07 -18.57 -12.58
CA GLN A 272 12.55 -18.23 -13.89
C GLN A 272 11.03 -18.29 -13.92
N LEU A 273 10.41 -17.23 -14.40
CA LEU A 273 8.96 -17.07 -14.49
C LEU A 273 8.49 -17.26 -15.95
N GLU A 274 7.56 -18.18 -16.15
CA GLU A 274 6.94 -18.47 -17.44
C GLU A 274 5.43 -18.17 -17.41
N GLY A 275 4.86 -17.79 -18.55
CA GLY A 275 3.45 -17.37 -18.64
C GLY A 275 3.22 -15.97 -18.06
N ASN A 276 2.11 -15.77 -17.33
CA ASN A 276 1.70 -14.47 -16.79
C ASN A 276 1.41 -14.55 -15.28
N PRO A 277 2.42 -14.82 -14.43
CA PRO A 277 2.19 -14.95 -12.99
C PRO A 277 1.89 -13.59 -12.36
N MET A 278 0.65 -13.41 -11.91
CA MET A 278 0.22 -12.19 -11.22
C MET A 278 0.65 -12.17 -9.76
N TYR A 279 0.61 -13.35 -9.13
CA TYR A 279 0.95 -13.55 -7.74
C TYR A 279 1.85 -14.78 -7.60
N ILE A 280 2.99 -14.58 -6.95
CA ILE A 280 4.01 -15.61 -6.74
C ILE A 280 4.27 -15.70 -5.26
N ILE A 281 4.30 -16.93 -4.73
CA ILE A 281 4.67 -17.21 -3.35
C ILE A 281 5.86 -18.16 -3.38
N MET A 282 6.91 -17.83 -2.64
CA MET A 282 8.13 -18.60 -2.52
C MET A 282 8.28 -19.03 -1.07
N GLU A 283 8.30 -20.33 -0.82
CA GLU A 283 8.51 -20.91 0.51
C GLU A 283 10.03 -20.95 0.79
N ILE A 284 10.45 -20.46 1.96
CA ILE A 284 11.87 -20.36 2.36
C ILE A 284 12.21 -21.28 3.54
#